data_AF-A0A5M6IPX1-F1
#
_entry.id   AF-A0A5M6IPX1-F1
#
_cell.length_a   1.000
_cell.length_b   1.000
_cell.length_c   1.000
_cell.angle_alpha   90.00
_cell.angle_beta   90.00
_cell.angle_gamma   90.00
#
_symmetry.space_group_name_H-M   'P 1'
#
loop_
_entity.id
_entity.type
_entity.pdbx_description
1 polymer ?
#
loop_
_entity_poly.entity_id
_entity_poly.type
_entity_poly.pdbx_seq_one_letter_code
_entity_poly.pdbx_strand_id
1 'polypeptide(L)'
;MLQSAIGALQDLGFTIEESQAASGVIVGSKLSGARIRAQVSVRRIPQQRAMLVRATFQRIVPQPGAMLALGDTLDDPALYQGFFERIAQSVFLTAHEI
;
A
#
# COMPACT_ATOMS: atom_id res chain seq x y z
N MET A 1 11.72 5.15 1.66
CA MET A 1 10.33 5.51 1.28
C MET A 1 9.70 4.52 0.31
N LEU A 2 10.09 4.45 -0.96
CA LEU A 2 9.50 3.45 -1.88
C LEU A 2 9.74 2.01 -1.40
N GLN A 3 10.99 1.67 -1.10
CA GLN A 3 11.36 0.36 -0.52
C GLN A 3 10.65 0.09 0.81
N SER A 4 10.55 1.10 1.68
CA SER A 4 9.82 1.02 2.96
C SER A 4 8.33 0.70 2.76
N ALA A 5 7.69 1.29 1.75
CA ALA A 5 6.29 1.02 1.43
C ALA A 5 6.09 -0.39 0.82
N ILE A 6 7.04 -0.84 -0.01
CA ILE A 6 7.06 -2.21 -0.55
C ILE A 6 7.17 -3.23 0.58
N GLY A 7 8.15 -3.06 1.47
CA GLY A 7 8.34 -3.93 2.63
C GLY A 7 7.12 -3.93 3.55
N ALA A 8 6.55 -2.76 3.84
CA ALA A 8 5.34 -2.67 4.66
C ALA A 8 4.14 -3.43 4.06
N LEU A 9 3.97 -3.42 2.74
CA LEU A 9 2.94 -4.23 2.08
C LEU A 9 3.26 -5.73 2.17
N GLN A 10 4.51 -6.14 1.95
CA GLN A 10 4.93 -7.54 2.05
C GLN A 10 4.74 -8.09 3.48
N ASP A 11 5.10 -7.32 4.50
CA ASP A 11 4.90 -7.67 5.92
C ASP A 11 3.43 -7.80 6.32
N LEU A 12 2.52 -7.14 5.58
CA LEU A 12 1.07 -7.26 5.73
C LEU A 12 0.48 -8.41 4.90
N GLY A 13 1.33 -9.19 4.23
CA GLY A 13 0.97 -10.34 3.41
C GLY A 13 0.49 -9.99 2.01
N PHE A 14 0.79 -8.79 1.49
CA PHE A 14 0.52 -8.46 0.10
C PHE A 14 1.64 -8.96 -0.82
N THR A 15 1.25 -9.60 -1.91
CA THR A 15 2.11 -9.86 -3.05
C THR A 15 2.18 -8.59 -3.90
N ILE A 16 3.39 -8.15 -4.24
CA ILE A 16 3.58 -6.99 -5.10
C ILE A 16 3.38 -7.42 -6.56
N GLU A 17 2.48 -6.74 -7.25
CA GLU A 17 2.17 -6.99 -8.66
C GLU A 17 2.93 -6.01 -9.56
N GLU A 18 2.97 -4.74 -9.16
CA GLU A 18 3.64 -3.68 -9.91
C GLU A 18 4.38 -2.73 -8.95
N SER A 19 5.58 -2.32 -9.35
CA SER A 19 6.32 -1.25 -8.70
C SER A 19 7.02 -0.42 -9.77
N GLN A 20 6.48 0.76 -10.04
CA GLN A 20 7.05 1.68 -11.01
C GLN A 20 7.77 2.81 -10.28
N ALA A 21 9.08 2.65 -10.11
CA ALA A 21 9.90 3.57 -9.31
C ALA A 21 9.89 5.01 -9.84
N ALA A 22 9.80 5.19 -11.17
CA ALA A 22 9.79 6.51 -11.80
C ALA A 22 8.53 7.32 -11.46
N SER A 23 7.36 6.67 -11.38
CA SER A 23 6.09 7.31 -11.02
C SER A 23 5.82 7.28 -9.51
N GLY A 24 6.57 6.46 -8.75
CA GLY A 24 6.38 6.28 -7.32
C GLY A 24 5.13 5.49 -6.97
N VAL A 25 4.63 4.66 -7.91
CA VAL A 25 3.42 3.86 -7.73
C VAL A 25 3.78 2.42 -7.40
N ILE A 26 3.08 1.85 -6.42
CA ILE A 26 3.15 0.45 -6.02
C ILE A 26 1.73 -0.11 -6.03
N VAL A 27 1.56 -1.29 -6.62
CA VAL A 27 0.32 -2.05 -6.60
C VAL A 27 0.62 -3.44 -6.05
N GLY A 28 -0.20 -3.88 -5.11
CA GLY A 28 -0.13 -5.23 -4.57
C GLY A 28 -1.50 -5.80 -4.30
N SER A 29 -1.56 -7.11 -4.09
CA SER A 29 -2.80 -7.79 -3.72
C SER A 29 -2.58 -8.86 -2.66
N LYS A 30 -3.62 -9.13 -1.88
CA LYS A 30 -3.66 -10.28 -0.99
C LYS A 30 -5.04 -10.94 -1.01
N LEU A 31 -5.09 -12.21 -0.61
CA LEU A 31 -6.34 -12.93 -0.44
C LEU A 31 -6.69 -13.00 1.06
N SER A 32 -7.83 -12.43 1.45
CA SER A 32 -8.35 -12.49 2.82
C SER A 32 -9.87 -12.45 2.78
N GLY A 33 -10.49 -13.62 2.60
CA GLY A 33 -11.92 -13.79 2.30
C GLY A 33 -12.31 -13.34 0.88
N ALA A 34 -11.83 -12.18 0.46
CA ALA A 34 -11.87 -11.66 -0.91
C ALA A 34 -10.49 -11.14 -1.32
N ARG A 35 -10.31 -10.84 -2.61
CA ARG A 35 -9.07 -10.21 -3.09
C ARG A 35 -9.04 -8.76 -2.62
N ILE A 36 -8.02 -8.40 -1.86
CA ILE A 36 -7.76 -7.01 -1.45
C ILE A 36 -6.65 -6.47 -2.33
N ARG A 37 -6.90 -5.35 -3.00
CA ARG A 37 -5.91 -4.59 -3.76
C ARG A 37 -5.41 -3.43 -2.92
N ALA A 38 -4.10 -3.28 -2.81
CA ALA A 38 -3.45 -2.11 -2.28
C ALA A 38 -2.86 -1.28 -3.42
N GLN A 39 -3.10 0.03 -3.40
CA GLN A 39 -2.42 0.99 -4.25
C GLN A 39 -1.73 2.01 -3.36
N VAL A 40 -0.42 2.18 -3.54
CA VAL A 40 0.38 3.14 -2.79
C VAL A 40 1.05 4.09 -3.78
N SER A 41 0.90 5.39 -3.55
CA SER A 41 1.61 6.43 -4.28
C SER A 41 2.56 7.16 -3.35
N VAL A 42 3.80 7.30 -3.78
CA VAL A 42 4.87 7.99 -3.07
C VAL A 42 5.36 9.14 -3.95
N ARG A 43 5.11 10.38 -3.52
CA ARG A 43 5.52 11.58 -4.26
C ARG A 43 6.32 12.54 -3.39
N ARG A 44 7.34 13.18 -3.96
CA ARG A 44 8.02 14.30 -3.30
C ARG A 44 7.09 15.50 -3.25
N ILE A 45 7.04 16.20 -2.12
CA ILE A 45 6.33 17.47 -2.04
C ILE A 45 7.28 18.56 -2.56
N PRO A 46 6.90 19.31 -3.62
CA PRO A 46 7.69 20.44 -4.07
C PRO A 46 7.98 21.42 -2.93
N GLN A 47 9.20 21.97 -2.87
CA GLN A 47 9.63 22.93 -1.86
C GLN A 47 9.64 22.43 -0.39
N GLN A 48 9.44 21.14 -0.15
CA GLN A 48 9.59 20.54 1.19
C GLN A 48 10.56 19.36 1.13
N ARG A 49 11.37 19.17 2.19
CA ARG A 49 12.20 17.97 2.36
C ARG A 49 11.37 16.80 2.91
N ALA A 50 10.17 16.62 2.35
CA ALA A 50 9.19 15.64 2.78
C ALA A 50 8.63 14.86 1.59
N MET A 51 8.21 13.62 1.86
CA MET A 51 7.56 12.73 0.90
C MET A 51 6.11 12.53 1.34
N LEU A 52 5.15 12.65 0.43
CA LEU A 52 3.78 12.27 0.66
C LEU A 52 3.59 10.81 0.27
N VAL A 53 3.10 10.00 1.21
CA VAL A 53 2.67 8.63 0.98
C VAL A 53 1.15 8.58 1.12
N ARG A 54 0.47 8.07 0.10
CA ARG A 54 -0.96 7.78 0.13
C ARG A 54 -1.15 6.30 -0.18
N ALA A 55 -1.93 5.62 0.66
CA ALA A 55 -2.36 4.25 0.44
C ALA A 55 -3.88 4.21 0.25
N THR A 56 -4.34 3.31 -0.60
CA THR A 56 -5.75 2.96 -0.76
C THR A 56 -5.86 1.44 -0.77
N PHE A 57 -6.78 0.91 0.03
CA PHE A 57 -7.09 -0.52 0.05
C PHE A 57 -8.50 -0.72 -0.49
N GLN A 58 -8.67 -1.67 -1.41
CA GLN A 58 -9.94 -1.98 -2.04
C GLN A 58 -10.21 -3.48 -1.93
N ARG A 59 -11.39 -3.86 -1.48
CA ARG A 59 -11.87 -5.23 -1.52
C ARG A 59 -12.59 -5.44 -2.84
N ILE A 60 -12.09 -6.38 -3.63
CA ILE A 60 -12.68 -6.78 -4.91
C ILE A 60 -13.60 -7.96 -4.61
N VAL A 61 -14.90 -7.72 -4.63
CA VAL A 61 -15.93 -8.74 -4.39
C VAL A 61 -16.52 -9.18 -5.74
N PRO A 62 -16.33 -10.45 -6.15
CA PRO A 62 -17.05 -10.99 -7.29
C PRO A 62 -18.55 -11.03 -6.99
N GLN A 63 -19.37 -10.44 -7.86
CA GLN A 63 -20.82 -10.55 -7.77
C GLN A 63 -21.32 -11.65 -8.70
N PRO A 64 -22.02 -12.68 -8.20
CA PRO A 64 -22.63 -13.70 -9.04
C PRO A 64 -23.57 -13.07 -10.08
N GLY A 65 -23.36 -13.37 -11.36
CA GLY A 65 -24.16 -12.85 -12.47
C GLY A 65 -23.73 -11.46 -12.99
N ALA A 66 -22.75 -10.80 -12.36
CA ALA A 66 -22.18 -9.57 -12.88
C ALA A 66 -20.93 -9.85 -13.74
N MET A 67 -20.78 -9.12 -14.84
CA MET A 67 -19.58 -9.20 -15.69
C MET A 67 -18.36 -8.50 -15.05
N LEU A 68 -18.59 -7.59 -14.11
CA LEU A 68 -17.56 -6.81 -13.41
C LEU A 68 -17.66 -7.06 -11.91
N ALA A 69 -16.51 -7.17 -11.25
CA ALA A 69 -16.43 -7.21 -9.78
C ALA A 69 -16.55 -5.78 -9.21
N LEU A 70 -17.27 -5.63 -8.10
CA LEU A 70 -17.38 -4.35 -7.40
C LEU A 70 -16.15 -4.16 -6.51
N GLY A 71 -15.55 -2.97 -6.58
CA GLY A 71 -14.48 -2.56 -5.68
C GLY A 71 -15.04 -1.72 -4.54
N ASP A 72 -15.03 -2.26 -3.32
CA ASP A 72 -15.36 -1.50 -2.12
C ASP A 72 -14.07 -0.93 -1.54
N THR A 73 -13.99 0.38 -1.36
CA THR A 73 -12.88 0.97 -0.60
C THR A 73 -12.98 0.49 0.85
N LEU A 74 -11.87 -0.02 1.37
CA LEU A 74 -11.77 -0.47 2.75
C LEU A 74 -11.28 0.70 3.61
N ASP A 75 -12.18 1.27 4.40
CA ASP A 75 -11.86 2.32 5.38
C ASP A 75 -11.49 1.75 6.76
N ASP A 76 -10.98 0.50 6.81
CA ASP A 76 -10.60 -0.18 8.05
C ASP A 76 -9.36 0.50 8.69
N PRO A 77 -9.51 1.17 9.84
CA PRO A 77 -8.40 1.89 10.47
C PRO A 77 -7.23 0.97 10.83
N ALA A 78 -7.47 -0.30 11.18
CA ALA A 78 -6.42 -1.23 11.58
C ALA A 78 -5.50 -1.57 10.39
N LEU A 79 -6.04 -1.65 9.18
CA LEU A 79 -5.26 -1.90 7.97
C LEU A 79 -4.32 -0.73 7.66
N TYR A 80 -4.83 0.50 7.79
CA TYR A 80 -4.03 1.71 7.60
C TYR A 80 -2.97 1.87 8.68
N GLN A 81 -3.34 1.69 9.96
CA GLN A 81 -2.41 1.77 11.08
C GLN A 81 -1.27 0.76 10.90
N GLY A 82 -1.60 -0.51 10.66
CA GLY A 82 -0.60 -1.56 10.47
C GLY A 82 0.36 -1.28 9.30
N PHE A 83 -0.12 -0.65 8.23
CA PHE A 83 0.71 -0.23 7.09
C PHE A 83 1.66 0.93 7.47
N PHE A 84 1.12 2.00 8.04
CA PHE A 84 1.92 3.18 8.38
C PHE A 84 2.90 2.94 9.53
N GLU A 85 2.57 2.07 10.48
CA GLU A 85 3.49 1.64 11.55
C GLU A 85 4.73 0.95 10.99
N ARG A 86 4.56 0.02 10.03
CA ARG A 86 5.68 -0.66 9.36
C ARG A 86 6.55 0.29 8.54
N ILE A 87 5.92 1.26 7.86
CA ILE A 87 6.68 2.33 7.19
C ILE A 87 7.48 3.14 8.22
N ALA A 88 6.86 3.54 9.34
CA ALA A 88 7.53 4.32 10.37
C ALA A 88 8.73 3.57 10.95
N GLN A 89 8.59 2.27 11.23
CA GLN A 89 9.67 1.39 11.68
C GLN A 89 10.81 1.30 10.65
N SER A 90 10.50 1.05 9.37
CA SER A 90 11.51 1.00 8.31
C SER A 90 12.25 2.32 8.14
N VAL A 91 11.54 3.45 8.19
CA VAL A 91 12.14 4.78 8.09
C VAL A 91 13.01 5.08 9.31
N PHE A 92 12.58 4.68 10.51
CA PHE A 92 13.36 4.83 11.73
C PHE A 92 14.68 4.04 11.64
N LEU A 93 14.65 2.77 11.23
CA LEU A 93 15.86 1.96 11.06
C LEU A 93 16.81 2.56 10.02
N THR A 94 16.27 2.98 8.87
CA THR A 94 17.07 3.63 7.82
C THR A 94 17.74 4.92 8.30
N ALA A 95 17.06 5.70 9.15
CA ALA A 95 17.58 6.95 9.68
C ALA A 95 18.70 6.76 10.72
N HIS A 96 18.77 5.59 11.35
CA HIS A 96 19.78 5.24 12.36
C HIS A 96 20.86 4.29 11.84
N GLU A 97 20.89 4.04 10.52
CA GLU A 97 21.89 3.19 9.82
C GLU A 97 22.05 1.78 10.41
N ILE A 98 20.95 1.19 10.91
CA ILE A 98 20.90 -0.21 11.35
C ILE A 98 20.41 -1.10 10.22
#